data_AF-A0A6A7KSV5-F1
#
_entry.id   AF-A0A6A7KSV5-F1
#
_cell.length_a   1.000
_cell.length_b   1.000
_cell.length_c   1.000
_cell.angle_alpha   90.00
_cell.angle_beta   90.00
_cell.angle_gamma   90.00
#
_symmetry.space_group_name_H-M   'P 1'
#
loop_
_entity.id
_entity.type
_entity.pdbx_description
1 polymer ?
#
loop_
_entity_poly.entity_id
_entity_poly.type
_entity_poly.pdbx_seq_one_letter_code
_entity_poly.pdbx_strand_id
1 'polypeptide(L)'
;MIRKSLAILLLLAIGAGDALADGGRMRIPRDDCRRMVEHRPDPGIDYKPGTDVRGKAVPPADLPGGGLRLEPADEVEFDISFNPLQGGQAGRFGATELFVGTVRFNLKSGEATFNGVPLSDPQQAELSRKCSAILRGR
;
A
#
# COMPACT_ATOMS: atom_id res chain seq x y z
N MET A 1 -66.48 38.05 -23.79
CA MET A 1 -65.07 38.37 -23.48
C MET A 1 -64.29 37.05 -23.40
N ILE A 2 -63.12 36.99 -24.07
CA ILE A 2 -62.02 35.97 -23.99
C ILE A 2 -62.38 34.56 -24.54
N ARG A 3 -62.10 34.23 -25.82
CA ARG A 3 -60.83 33.85 -26.52
C ARG A 3 -60.28 32.44 -26.22
N LYS A 4 -60.42 31.57 -27.25
CA LYS A 4 -59.43 30.63 -27.84
C LYS A 4 -58.39 29.95 -26.92
N SER A 5 -58.33 28.61 -26.97
CA SER A 5 -57.29 27.88 -27.74
C SER A 5 -57.06 26.46 -27.25
N LEU A 6 -57.08 25.56 -28.22
CA LEU A 6 -56.51 24.21 -28.25
C LEU A 6 -55.00 24.25 -27.91
N ALA A 7 -54.50 23.42 -26.98
CA ALA A 7 -53.11 22.95 -27.01
C ALA A 7 -52.87 21.79 -26.02
N ILE A 8 -52.55 20.64 -26.62
CA ILE A 8 -51.89 19.45 -26.11
C ILE A 8 -50.77 19.76 -25.09
N LEU A 9 -50.76 19.11 -23.94
CA LEU A 9 -49.55 18.85 -23.12
C LEU A 9 -49.60 17.39 -22.67
N LEU A 10 -49.08 16.47 -23.49
CA LEU A 10 -47.73 15.91 -23.40
C LEU A 10 -47.51 15.13 -22.10
N LEU A 11 -47.79 13.81 -22.17
CA LEU A 11 -47.30 12.82 -21.21
C LEU A 11 -45.77 12.99 -21.08
N LEU A 12 -45.30 13.45 -19.93
CA LEU A 12 -43.92 13.23 -19.51
C LEU A 12 -43.77 11.74 -19.17
N ALA A 13 -43.54 10.91 -20.18
CA ALA A 13 -42.82 9.67 -19.99
C ALA A 13 -41.41 10.06 -19.56
N ILE A 14 -41.19 10.13 -18.25
CA ILE A 14 -39.84 10.14 -17.68
C ILE A 14 -39.25 8.80 -18.11
N GLY A 15 -38.50 8.81 -19.21
CA GLY A 15 -37.58 7.74 -19.51
C GLY A 15 -36.65 7.66 -18.32
N ALA A 16 -36.86 6.65 -17.47
CA ALA A 16 -35.77 6.03 -16.76
C ALA A 16 -34.85 5.51 -17.88
N GLY A 17 -33.98 6.39 -18.37
CA GLY A 17 -32.77 5.95 -19.01
C GLY A 17 -32.05 5.19 -17.90
N ASP A 18 -32.25 3.87 -17.89
CA ASP A 18 -31.23 2.98 -17.36
C ASP A 18 -29.96 3.42 -18.07
N ALA A 19 -29.17 4.24 -17.39
CA ALA A 19 -27.75 4.24 -17.60
C ALA A 19 -27.36 2.81 -17.27
N LEU A 20 -27.45 1.95 -18.30
CA LEU A 20 -26.76 0.69 -18.35
C LEU A 20 -25.33 1.12 -18.10
N ALA A 21 -24.89 0.99 -16.84
CA ALA A 21 -23.53 0.70 -16.54
C ALA A 21 -23.27 -0.59 -17.33
N ASP A 22 -22.94 -0.43 -18.62
CA ASP A 22 -22.21 -1.44 -19.35
C ASP A 22 -21.04 -1.72 -18.42
N GLY A 23 -21.07 -2.91 -17.82
CA GLY A 23 -20.06 -3.38 -16.89
C GLY A 23 -18.77 -3.52 -17.66
N GLY A 24 -18.19 -2.37 -18.00
CA GLY A 24 -17.09 -2.22 -18.90
C GLY A 24 -15.95 -3.02 -18.32
N ARG A 25 -15.59 -4.09 -19.00
CA ARG A 25 -14.50 -4.95 -18.55
C ARG A 25 -13.20 -4.18 -18.78
N MET A 26 -12.75 -3.46 -17.76
CA MET A 26 -11.44 -2.82 -17.77
C MET A 26 -10.38 -3.91 -17.71
N ARG A 27 -9.50 -3.94 -18.72
CA ARG A 27 -8.36 -4.88 -18.78
C ARG A 27 -7.11 -4.15 -18.39
N ILE A 28 -6.38 -4.70 -17.42
CA ILE A 28 -5.10 -4.15 -16.97
C ILE A 28 -3.98 -5.02 -17.58
N PRO A 29 -3.07 -4.43 -18.37
CA PRO A 29 -1.90 -5.15 -18.89
C PRO A 29 -1.05 -5.74 -17.76
N ARG A 30 -0.44 -6.90 -18.01
CA ARG A 30 0.44 -7.56 -17.02
C ARG A 30 1.58 -6.65 -16.55
N ASP A 31 2.13 -5.83 -17.45
CA ASP A 31 3.21 -4.89 -17.12
C ASP A 31 2.74 -3.73 -16.24
N ASP A 32 1.48 -3.29 -16.38
CA ASP A 32 0.93 -2.28 -15.46
C ASP A 32 0.69 -2.91 -14.08
N CYS A 33 0.23 -4.16 -14.01
CA CYS A 33 0.15 -4.89 -12.74
C CYS A 33 1.51 -5.03 -12.05
N ARG A 34 2.62 -5.17 -12.80
CA ARG A 34 3.97 -5.25 -12.21
C ARG A 34 4.39 -3.94 -11.52
N ARG A 35 3.88 -2.80 -11.97
CA ARG A 35 4.17 -1.48 -11.36
C ARG A 35 3.36 -1.22 -10.09
N MET A 36 2.28 -1.95 -9.89
CA MET A 36 1.37 -1.78 -8.75
C MET A 36 1.75 -2.62 -7.52
N VAL A 37 2.70 -3.54 -7.67
CA VAL A 37 3.09 -4.45 -6.60
C VAL A 37 4.53 -4.17 -6.17
N GLU A 38 4.81 -4.40 -4.90
CA GLU A 38 6.17 -4.36 -4.40
C GLU A 38 7.04 -5.40 -5.12
N HIS A 39 8.26 -5.01 -5.47
CA HIS A 39 9.20 -5.92 -6.12
C HIS A 39 9.60 -7.04 -5.16
N ARG A 40 9.44 -8.29 -5.60
CA ARG A 40 10.05 -9.44 -4.96
C ARG A 40 11.27 -9.88 -5.76
N PRO A 41 12.40 -10.18 -5.10
CA PRO A 41 13.53 -10.78 -5.78
C PRO A 41 13.11 -12.11 -6.42
N ASP A 42 13.66 -12.40 -7.60
CA ASP A 42 13.47 -13.70 -8.27
C ASP A 42 13.98 -14.86 -7.37
N PRO A 43 13.52 -16.10 -7.60
CA PRO A 43 14.11 -17.25 -6.92
C PRO A 43 15.61 -17.39 -7.24
N GLY A 44 16.44 -17.65 -6.21
CA GLY A 44 17.85 -17.97 -6.39
C GLY A 44 18.83 -16.79 -6.37
N ILE A 45 18.42 -15.61 -5.89
CA ILE A 45 19.35 -14.50 -5.57
C ILE A 45 20.12 -14.71 -4.26
N ASP A 46 19.95 -15.85 -3.61
CA ASP A 46 20.61 -16.14 -2.34
C ASP A 46 22.13 -16.09 -2.49
N TYR A 47 22.80 -15.59 -1.45
CA TYR A 47 24.24 -15.50 -1.39
C TYR A 47 24.89 -16.88 -1.64
N LYS A 48 25.80 -16.94 -2.62
CA LYS A 48 26.60 -18.13 -2.92
C LYS A 48 27.99 -17.95 -2.33
N PRO A 49 28.38 -18.75 -1.32
CA PRO A 49 29.69 -18.63 -0.71
C PRO A 49 30.80 -18.90 -1.74
N GLY A 50 31.81 -18.02 -1.72
CA GLY A 50 32.95 -18.08 -2.63
C GLY A 50 34.21 -18.62 -1.98
N THR A 51 35.35 -18.19 -2.50
CA THR A 51 36.68 -18.50 -1.97
C THR A 51 37.40 -17.21 -1.60
N ASP A 52 38.08 -17.19 -0.46
CA ASP A 52 38.86 -16.04 -0.01
C ASP A 52 40.15 -15.87 -0.85
N VAL A 53 40.86 -14.76 -0.64
CA VAL A 53 42.12 -14.44 -1.34
C VAL A 53 43.26 -15.44 -1.08
N ARG A 54 43.09 -16.33 -0.09
CA ARG A 54 44.05 -17.36 0.31
C ARG A 54 43.61 -18.75 -0.15
N GLY A 55 42.56 -18.86 -0.97
CA GLY A 55 42.07 -20.13 -1.50
C GLY A 55 41.19 -20.93 -0.54
N LYS A 56 40.74 -20.37 0.59
CA LYS A 56 39.85 -21.05 1.54
C LYS A 56 38.39 -20.75 1.27
N ALA A 57 37.52 -21.75 1.46
CA ALA A 57 36.07 -21.56 1.32
C ALA A 57 35.56 -20.52 2.33
N VAL A 58 34.75 -19.57 1.85
CA VAL A 58 34.06 -18.60 2.71
C VAL A 58 32.83 -19.31 3.31
N PRO A 59 32.66 -19.33 4.65
CA PRO A 59 31.46 -19.90 5.25
C PRO A 59 30.20 -19.12 4.86
N PRO A 60 29.01 -19.75 4.80
CA PRO A 60 27.76 -19.05 4.59
C PRO A 60 27.47 -18.09 5.75
N ALA A 61 26.65 -17.06 5.51
CA ALA A 61 26.27 -16.10 6.53
C ALA A 61 25.44 -16.73 7.68
N ASP A 62 24.71 -17.80 7.39
CA ASP A 62 23.81 -18.50 8.32
C ASP A 62 24.54 -19.57 9.15
N LEU A 63 25.54 -19.16 9.94
CA LEU A 63 26.28 -20.10 10.79
C LEU A 63 25.43 -20.55 12.00
N PRO A 64 25.47 -21.84 12.36
CA PRO A 64 24.82 -22.33 13.57
C PRO A 64 25.39 -21.63 14.81
N GLY A 65 24.51 -21.06 15.63
CA GLY A 65 24.86 -20.27 16.82
C GLY A 65 25.09 -18.77 16.56
N GLY A 66 24.99 -18.32 15.31
CA GLY A 66 25.23 -16.92 14.92
C GLY A 66 24.01 -15.99 14.91
N GLY A 67 22.82 -16.45 15.31
CA GLY A 67 21.59 -15.68 15.18
C GLY A 67 20.77 -15.62 16.46
N LEU A 68 20.36 -14.41 16.85
CA LEU A 68 19.23 -14.20 17.74
C LEU A 68 17.98 -14.70 17.00
N ARG A 69 17.36 -15.77 17.49
CA ARG A 69 16.09 -16.28 16.95
C ARG A 69 14.97 -15.43 17.50
N LEU A 70 14.65 -14.35 16.80
CA LEU A 70 13.41 -13.60 17.00
C LEU A 70 12.38 -14.13 16.01
N GLU A 71 11.23 -14.58 16.50
CA GLU A 71 10.07 -14.69 15.63
C GLU A 71 9.72 -13.29 15.07
N PRO A 72 9.67 -13.13 13.73
CA PRO A 72 9.23 -11.88 13.14
C PRO A 72 7.78 -11.62 13.56
N ALA A 73 7.50 -10.40 14.03
CA ALA A 73 6.13 -9.99 14.28
C ALA A 73 5.35 -9.93 12.95
N ASP A 74 4.04 -10.13 13.03
CA ASP A 74 3.15 -9.93 11.87
C ASP A 74 2.77 -8.46 11.67
N GLU A 75 2.85 -7.67 12.75
CA GLU A 75 2.49 -6.26 12.79
C GLU A 75 3.55 -5.48 13.57
N VAL A 76 3.88 -4.28 13.09
CA VAL A 76 4.76 -3.33 13.77
C VAL A 76 3.97 -2.07 14.06
N GLU A 77 4.12 -1.55 15.28
CA GLU A 77 3.49 -0.32 15.75
C GLU A 77 4.59 0.66 16.15
N PHE A 78 4.50 1.90 15.67
CA PHE A 78 5.43 2.95 16.05
C PHE A 78 4.75 4.31 16.08
N ASP A 79 5.25 5.15 16.97
CA ASP A 79 4.74 6.50 17.16
C ASP A 79 5.44 7.49 16.20
N ILE A 80 4.64 8.37 15.62
CA ILE A 80 5.12 9.52 14.87
C ILE A 80 5.20 10.68 15.85
N SER A 81 6.41 11.19 16.02
CA SER A 81 6.69 12.34 16.87
C SER A 81 7.57 13.34 16.13
N PHE A 82 7.47 14.62 16.49
CA PHE A 82 8.40 15.64 16.02
C PHE A 82 8.84 16.56 17.15
N ASN A 83 10.06 17.10 17.02
CA ASN A 83 10.54 18.13 17.92
C ASN A 83 10.26 19.51 17.32
N PRO A 84 9.32 20.29 17.87
CA PRO A 84 8.96 21.62 17.36
C PRO A 84 10.01 22.70 17.68
N LEU A 85 10.90 22.46 18.65
CA LEU A 85 11.85 23.45 19.16
C LEU A 85 13.27 23.27 18.60
N GLN A 86 13.41 22.57 17.46
CA GLN A 86 14.70 22.42 16.79
C GLN A 86 15.32 23.79 16.44
N GLY A 87 16.64 23.92 16.62
CA GLY A 87 17.39 25.17 16.39
C GLY A 87 17.81 25.88 17.69
N GLY A 88 18.14 27.18 17.60
CA GLY A 88 18.76 27.97 18.70
C GLY A 88 17.97 28.04 20.02
N GLN A 89 16.68 27.66 19.99
CA GLN A 89 15.82 27.61 21.17
C GLN A 89 15.86 26.26 21.91
N ALA A 90 16.36 25.18 21.27
CA ALA A 90 16.46 23.83 21.86
C ALA A 90 17.32 23.81 23.13
N GLY A 91 18.37 24.64 23.18
CA GLY A 91 19.25 24.76 24.35
C GLY A 91 18.56 25.33 25.60
N ARG A 92 17.43 26.01 25.45
CA ARG A 92 16.69 26.64 26.56
C ARG A 92 15.58 25.76 27.12
N PHE A 93 15.01 24.87 26.31
CA PHE A 93 13.83 24.07 26.68
C PHE A 93 14.07 22.55 26.65
N GLY A 94 15.26 22.10 26.27
CA GLY A 94 15.61 20.68 26.15
C GLY A 94 15.00 20.03 24.91
N ALA A 95 15.35 18.76 24.67
CA ALA A 95 14.72 17.97 23.62
C ALA A 95 13.23 17.83 23.94
N THR A 96 12.39 18.50 23.15
CA THR A 96 10.94 18.42 23.26
C THR A 96 10.45 17.45 22.20
N GLU A 97 9.62 16.49 22.58
CA GLU A 97 9.03 15.54 21.65
C GLU A 97 7.51 15.68 21.71
N LEU A 98 6.90 16.04 20.58
CA LEU A 98 5.46 16.11 20.44
C LEU A 98 4.97 14.89 19.68
N PHE A 99 4.14 14.09 20.35
CA PHE A 99 3.42 12.97 19.77
C PHE A 99 2.35 13.45 18.78
N VAL A 100 2.32 12.85 17.60
CA VAL A 100 1.36 13.15 16.52
C VAL A 100 0.31 12.04 16.38
N GLY A 101 0.73 10.79 16.51
CA GLY A 101 -0.14 9.63 16.31
C GLY A 101 0.66 8.36 16.09
N THR A 102 -0.06 7.26 15.92
CA THR A 102 0.54 5.93 15.82
C THR A 102 0.30 5.33 14.44
N VAL A 103 1.37 4.77 13.87
CA VAL A 103 1.31 3.97 12.66
C VAL A 103 1.28 2.49 13.03
N ARG A 104 0.34 1.75 12.44
CA ARG A 104 0.33 0.27 12.46
C ARG A 104 0.61 -0.23 11.06
N PHE A 105 1.55 -1.16 10.93
CA PHE A 105 1.96 -1.74 9.66
C PHE A 105 1.90 -3.26 9.71
N ASN A 106 1.11 -3.87 8.82
CA ASN A 106 1.04 -5.32 8.69
C ASN A 106 2.08 -5.82 7.67
N LEU A 107 3.04 -6.62 8.14
CA LEU A 107 4.16 -7.11 7.35
C LEU A 107 3.76 -8.16 6.30
N LYS A 108 2.58 -8.78 6.44
CA LYS A 108 2.06 -9.78 5.49
C LYS A 108 1.24 -9.15 4.36
N SER A 109 0.37 -8.20 4.69
CA SER A 109 -0.51 -7.52 3.72
C SER A 109 0.08 -6.25 3.13
N GLY A 110 1.05 -5.63 3.80
CA GLY A 110 1.59 -4.30 3.45
C GLY A 110 0.64 -3.16 3.79
N GLU A 111 -0.43 -3.42 4.54
CA GLU A 111 -1.40 -2.40 4.93
C GLU A 111 -0.85 -1.55 6.08
N ALA A 112 -0.99 -0.23 5.93
CA ALA A 112 -0.59 0.75 6.91
C ALA A 112 -1.81 1.57 7.36
N THR A 113 -1.92 1.84 8.66
CA THR A 113 -2.94 2.75 9.21
C THR A 113 -2.26 3.82 10.06
N PHE A 114 -2.83 5.03 10.07
CA PHE A 114 -2.46 6.11 10.97
C PHE A 114 -3.66 6.46 11.83
N ASN A 115 -3.52 6.31 13.16
CA ASN A 115 -4.63 6.46 14.11
C ASN A 115 -5.87 5.63 13.72
N GLY A 116 -5.65 4.41 13.18
CA GLY A 116 -6.69 3.50 12.72
C GLY A 116 -7.27 3.81 11.34
N VAL A 117 -6.87 4.90 10.68
CA VAL A 117 -7.30 5.25 9.33
C VAL A 117 -6.32 4.68 8.30
N PRO A 118 -6.77 3.93 7.27
CA PRO A 118 -5.89 3.44 6.21
C PRO A 118 -5.08 4.55 5.55
N LEU A 119 -3.78 4.33 5.38
CA LEU A 119 -2.87 5.25 4.67
C LEU A 119 -2.89 5.07 3.15
N SER A 120 -3.46 3.97 2.67
CA SER A 120 -3.62 3.68 1.24
C SER A 120 -5.07 3.88 0.81
N ASP A 121 -5.27 4.24 -0.46
CA ASP A 121 -6.60 4.20 -1.05
C ASP A 121 -7.11 2.75 -1.10
N PRO A 122 -8.32 2.44 -0.57
CA PRO A 122 -8.82 1.08 -0.50
C PRO A 122 -8.97 0.39 -1.86
N GLN A 123 -9.30 1.15 -2.91
CA GLN A 123 -9.48 0.62 -4.26
C GLN A 123 -8.13 0.29 -4.88
N GLN A 124 -7.13 1.15 -4.68
CA GLN A 124 -5.76 0.89 -5.08
C GLN A 124 -5.17 -0.32 -4.36
N ALA A 125 -5.36 -0.43 -3.04
CA ALA A 125 -4.89 -1.55 -2.25
C ALA A 125 -5.50 -2.88 -2.74
N GLU A 126 -6.79 -2.88 -3.03
CA GLU A 126 -7.48 -4.05 -3.59
C GLU A 126 -6.94 -4.43 -4.97
N LEU A 127 -6.66 -3.45 -5.83
CA LEU A 127 -6.11 -3.70 -7.15
C LEU A 127 -4.67 -4.26 -7.06
N SER A 128 -3.82 -3.72 -6.18
CA SER A 128 -2.48 -4.25 -5.93
C SER A 128 -2.49 -5.69 -5.39
N ARG A 129 -3.45 -6.04 -4.52
CA ARG A 129 -3.63 -7.43 -4.04
C ARG A 129 -3.96 -8.38 -5.18
N LYS A 130 -4.88 -8.00 -6.08
CA LYS A 130 -5.25 -8.80 -7.25
C LYS A 130 -4.10 -8.96 -8.23
N CYS A 131 -3.40 -7.87 -8.55
CA CYS A 131 -2.20 -7.93 -9.39
C CYS A 131 -1.14 -8.86 -8.79
N SER A 132 -0.93 -8.81 -7.47
CA SER A 132 0.00 -9.70 -6.77
C SER A 132 -0.37 -11.17 -6.92
N ALA A 133 -1.65 -11.54 -6.84
CA ALA A 133 -2.10 -12.93 -7.04
C ALA A 133 -1.83 -13.41 -8.48
N ILE A 134 -2.21 -12.59 -9.48
CA ILE A 134 -2.03 -12.89 -10.92
C ILE A 134 -0.55 -13.07 -11.28
N LEU A 135 0.33 -12.22 -10.73
CA LEU A 135 1.77 -12.28 -11.00
C LEU A 135 2.43 -13.52 -10.36
N ARG A 136 1.88 -14.02 -9.25
CA ARG A 136 2.33 -15.28 -8.61
C ARG A 136 1.80 -16.54 -9.30
N GLY A 137 1.00 -16.40 -10.37
CA GLY A 137 0.39 -17.51 -11.09
C GLY A 137 -0.69 -18.25 -10.30
N ARG A 138 -1.37 -17.55 -9.38
CA ARG A 138 -2.44 -18.09 -8.53
C ARG A 138 -3.80 -17.53 -8.94
#